data_AF-A0A174FY62-F1
#
_entry.id   AF-A0A174FY62-F1
#
_cell.length_a   1.000
_cell.length_b   1.000
_cell.length_c   1.000
_cell.angle_alpha   90.00
_cell.angle_beta   90.00
_cell.angle_gamma   90.00
#
_symmetry.space_group_name_H-M   'P 1'
#
loop_
_entity.id
_entity.type
_entity.pdbx_description
1 polymer ?
#
loop_
_entity_poly.entity_id
_entity_poly.type
_entity_poly.pdbx_seq_one_letter_code
_entity_poly.pdbx_strand_id
1 'polypeptide(L)'
;MQEEANEKTIALYIKTGKLTAQQLQKAMKALLAQMKKQHDKQKIPHGKQTLKQLMKQNADVSNIEITKDNIKAFESTAKKYGIDFALKKDSTETPPRYLVFFKGRDADALTAAFKEFSAKKLTQEQKPSIRKLIVSLKEKAAALNAQREKVKNKDRGIAR
;
A
#
# COMPACT_ATOMS: atom_id res chain seq x y z
N MET A 1 -10.75 -25.55 2.32
CA MET A 1 -10.22 -25.38 0.95
C MET A 1 -9.22 -26.51 0.76
N GLN A 2 -9.59 -27.55 0.01
CA GLN A 2 -8.83 -28.80 -0.11
C GLN A 2 -7.46 -28.54 -0.75
N GLU A 3 -6.39 -28.91 -0.05
CA GLU A 3 -5.07 -29.11 -0.65
C GLU A 3 -5.09 -30.43 -1.41
N GLU A 4 -5.65 -30.41 -2.63
CA GLU A 4 -5.35 -31.44 -3.62
C GLU A 4 -3.89 -31.25 -4.04
N ALA A 5 -2.98 -31.91 -3.32
CA ALA A 5 -1.60 -32.09 -3.77
C ALA A 5 -1.63 -32.96 -5.03
N ASN A 6 -1.80 -32.32 -6.19
CA ASN A 6 -1.66 -32.98 -7.49
C ASN A 6 -0.24 -33.58 -7.56
N GLU A 7 -0.14 -34.90 -7.40
CA GLU A 7 1.11 -35.64 -7.58
C GLU A 7 1.52 -35.55 -9.06
N LYS A 8 2.40 -34.60 -9.37
CA LYS A 8 3.00 -34.46 -10.69
C LYS A 8 4.25 -35.33 -10.76
N THR A 9 4.14 -36.50 -11.39
CA THR A 9 5.31 -37.34 -11.70
C THR A 9 6.18 -36.66 -12.76
N ILE A 10 7.48 -36.48 -12.50
CA ILE A 10 8.44 -35.89 -13.44
C ILE A 10 9.50 -36.94 -13.79
N ALA A 11 9.63 -37.27 -15.08
CA ALA A 11 10.69 -38.16 -15.57
C ALA A 11 11.98 -37.36 -15.82
N LEU A 12 13.10 -37.78 -15.22
CA LEU A 12 14.42 -37.17 -15.41
C LEU A 12 15.35 -38.14 -16.16
N TYR A 13 15.80 -37.75 -17.36
CA TYR A 13 16.77 -38.53 -18.15
C TYR A 13 18.17 -37.92 -18.04
N ILE A 14 19.16 -38.72 -17.67
CA ILE A 14 20.55 -38.29 -17.52
C ILE A 14 21.44 -39.10 -18.46
N LYS A 15 21.89 -38.50 -19.55
CA LYS A 15 22.88 -39.10 -20.45
C LYS A 15 24.29 -38.90 -19.88
N THR A 16 24.88 -39.96 -19.33
CA THR A 16 26.26 -39.94 -18.79
C THR A 16 26.96 -41.27 -19.07
N GLY A 17 28.29 -41.24 -19.24
CA GLY A 17 29.09 -42.46 -19.41
C GLY A 17 29.32 -43.22 -18.10
N LYS A 18 29.34 -42.51 -16.96
CA LYS A 18 29.37 -43.09 -15.61
C LYS A 18 28.42 -42.30 -14.71
N LEU A 19 27.56 -43.01 -13.99
CA LEU A 19 26.65 -42.40 -13.02
C LEU A 19 27.39 -42.23 -11.69
N THR A 20 27.99 -41.05 -11.47
CA THR A 20 28.62 -40.70 -10.20
C THR A 20 27.66 -39.90 -9.33
N ALA A 21 27.84 -39.94 -8.00
CA ALA A 21 27.05 -39.15 -7.07
C ALA A 21 27.12 -37.63 -7.37
N GLN A 22 28.28 -37.15 -7.81
CA GLN A 22 28.47 -35.75 -8.22
C GLN A 22 27.62 -35.39 -9.46
N GLN A 23 27.56 -36.29 -10.45
CA GLN A 23 26.73 -36.09 -11.65
C GLN A 23 25.23 -36.04 -11.28
N LEU A 24 24.79 -36.96 -10.42
CA LEU A 24 23.40 -37.02 -9.94
C LEU A 24 23.03 -35.75 -9.16
N GLN A 25 23.87 -35.30 -8.24
CA GLN A 25 23.66 -34.07 -7.48
C GLN A 25 23.53 -32.85 -8.41
N LYS A 26 24.36 -32.76 -9.46
CA LYS A 26 24.30 -31.67 -10.43
C LYS A 26 23.00 -31.70 -11.24
N ALA A 27 22.54 -32.88 -11.64
CA ALA A 27 21.28 -33.06 -12.34
C ALA A 27 20.08 -32.67 -11.48
N MET A 28 20.05 -33.08 -10.20
CA MET A 28 19.00 -32.69 -9.26
C MET A 28 18.95 -31.18 -9.01
N LYS A 29 20.11 -30.53 -8.83
CA LYS A 29 20.19 -29.06 -8.70
C LYS A 29 19.67 -28.35 -9.95
N ALA A 30 19.99 -28.88 -11.14
CA ALA A 30 19.51 -28.32 -12.40
C ALA A 30 17.98 -28.44 -12.55
N LEU A 31 17.41 -29.58 -12.16
CA LEU A 31 15.96 -29.80 -12.14
C LEU A 31 15.27 -28.81 -11.20
N LEU A 32 15.74 -28.68 -9.96
CA LEU A 32 15.19 -27.73 -8.99
C LEU A 32 15.26 -26.28 -9.49
N ALA A 33 16.37 -25.89 -10.12
CA ALA A 33 16.51 -24.57 -10.70
C ALA A 33 15.53 -24.32 -11.87
N GLN A 34 15.27 -25.33 -12.71
CA GLN A 34 14.27 -25.23 -13.77
C GLN A 34 12.85 -25.14 -13.21
N MET A 35 12.50 -25.97 -12.22
CA MET A 35 11.20 -25.91 -11.55
C MET A 35 10.96 -24.54 -10.92
N LYS A 36 11.97 -23.99 -10.22
CA LYS A 36 11.88 -22.65 -9.65
C LYS A 36 11.67 -21.58 -10.72
N LYS A 37 12.39 -21.64 -11.84
CA LYS A 37 12.20 -20.71 -12.97
C LYS A 37 10.82 -20.81 -13.60
N GLN A 38 10.26 -22.01 -13.74
CA GLN A 38 8.89 -22.19 -14.26
C GLN A 38 7.85 -21.64 -13.28
N HIS A 39 8.03 -21.91 -11.98
CA HIS A 39 7.16 -21.37 -10.94
C HIS A 39 7.22 -19.84 -10.86
N ASP A 40 8.40 -19.24 -10.99
CA ASP A 40 8.55 -17.78 -10.99
C ASP A 40 8.00 -17.14 -12.28
N LYS A 41 7.99 -17.85 -13.41
CA LYS A 41 7.32 -17.40 -14.64
C LYS A 41 5.79 -17.47 -14.56
N GLN A 42 5.26 -18.39 -13.75
CA GLN A 42 3.81 -18.52 -13.51
C GLN A 42 3.29 -17.54 -12.45
N LYS A 43 4.17 -16.94 -11.65
CA LYS A 43 3.76 -15.83 -10.77
C LYS A 43 3.33 -14.66 -11.62
N ILE A 44 2.04 -14.38 -11.58
CA ILE A 44 1.48 -13.17 -12.16
C ILE A 44 2.11 -12.01 -11.37
N PRO A 45 2.80 -11.05 -12.04
CA PRO A 45 3.33 -9.90 -11.34
C PRO A 45 2.16 -9.11 -10.73
N HIS A 46 2.31 -8.66 -9.49
CA HIS A 46 1.32 -7.87 -8.76
C HIS A 46 1.92 -6.53 -8.31
N GLY A 47 1.08 -5.51 -8.14
CA GLY A 47 1.43 -4.15 -7.75
C GLY A 47 1.80 -3.25 -8.94
N LYS A 48 2.97 -2.61 -8.85
CA LYS A 48 3.43 -1.68 -9.89
C LYS A 48 3.81 -2.45 -11.15
N GLN A 49 3.07 -2.24 -12.22
CA GLN A 49 3.31 -2.87 -13.51
C GLN A 49 3.54 -1.82 -14.59
N THR A 50 4.19 -2.22 -15.67
CA THR A 50 4.23 -1.39 -16.88
C THR A 50 2.86 -1.42 -17.57
N LEU A 51 2.52 -0.35 -18.30
CA LEU A 51 1.24 -0.28 -19.02
C LEU A 51 1.05 -1.49 -19.97
N LYS A 52 2.11 -1.92 -20.66
CA LYS A 52 2.09 -3.12 -21.53
C LYS A 52 1.78 -4.41 -20.76
N GLN A 53 2.32 -4.57 -19.55
CA GLN A 53 2.02 -5.73 -18.70
C GLN A 53 0.58 -5.71 -18.20
N LEU A 54 0.08 -4.52 -17.85
CA LEU A 54 -1.30 -4.34 -17.41
C LEU A 54 -2.30 -4.72 -18.53
N MET A 55 -2.06 -4.25 -19.76
CA MET A 55 -2.89 -4.54 -20.93
C MET A 55 -2.79 -6.02 -21.38
N LYS A 56 -1.62 -6.65 -21.26
CA LYS A 56 -1.40 -8.06 -21.65
C LYS A 56 -2.26 -9.04 -20.83
N GLN A 57 -2.73 -8.63 -19.66
CA GLN A 57 -3.56 -9.45 -18.79
C GLN A 57 -5.06 -9.40 -19.16
N ASN A 58 -5.42 -8.90 -20.36
CA ASN A 58 -6.80 -8.83 -20.89
C ASN A 58 -7.79 -8.14 -19.94
N ALA A 59 -7.30 -7.20 -19.13
CA ALA A 59 -8.14 -6.36 -18.30
C ALA A 59 -8.37 -5.05 -19.03
N ASP A 60 -9.63 -4.63 -19.15
CA ASP A 60 -9.97 -3.26 -19.54
C ASP A 60 -9.17 -2.30 -18.66
N VAL A 61 -8.50 -1.32 -19.25
CA VAL A 61 -7.64 -0.41 -18.49
C VAL A 61 -8.37 0.92 -18.33
N SER A 62 -8.62 1.30 -17.08
CA SER A 62 -9.21 2.59 -16.74
C SER A 62 -8.11 3.57 -16.30
N ASN A 63 -8.34 4.86 -16.50
CA ASN A 63 -7.41 5.93 -16.14
C ASN A 63 -8.04 6.91 -15.14
N ILE A 64 -7.23 7.38 -14.19
CA ILE A 64 -7.60 8.47 -13.28
C ILE A 64 -6.44 9.47 -13.22
N GLU A 65 -6.79 10.75 -13.26
CA GLU A 65 -5.85 11.85 -13.07
C GLU A 65 -5.52 12.05 -11.59
N ILE A 66 -4.24 12.19 -11.28
CA ILE A 66 -3.72 12.45 -9.95
C ILE A 66 -2.74 13.63 -10.00
N THR A 67 -2.75 14.42 -8.92
CA THR A 67 -1.78 15.51 -8.70
C THR A 67 -0.47 14.98 -8.13
N LYS A 68 0.64 15.67 -8.39
CA LYS A 68 2.01 15.27 -7.98
C LYS A 68 2.12 14.89 -6.50
N ASP A 69 1.47 15.66 -5.64
CA ASP A 69 1.57 15.50 -4.18
C ASP A 69 0.80 14.27 -3.66
N ASN A 70 -0.19 13.80 -4.43
CA ASN A 70 -1.05 12.68 -4.05
C ASN A 70 -0.56 11.33 -4.57
N ILE A 71 0.42 11.29 -5.49
CA ILE A 71 0.97 10.05 -6.08
C ILE A 71 1.47 9.08 -5.01
N LYS A 72 2.24 9.58 -4.03
CA LYS A 72 2.85 8.73 -3.00
C LYS A 72 1.80 8.13 -2.08
N ALA A 73 0.75 8.90 -1.77
CA ALA A 73 -0.35 8.40 -0.96
C ALA A 73 -1.18 7.37 -1.72
N PHE A 74 -1.41 7.61 -3.01
CA PHE A 74 -2.07 6.67 -3.90
C PHE A 74 -1.34 5.32 -3.97
N GLU A 75 -0.01 5.30 -4.10
CA GLU A 75 0.76 4.05 -4.11
C GLU A 75 0.52 3.22 -2.84
N SER A 76 0.45 3.87 -1.67
CA SER A 76 0.19 3.19 -0.41
C SER A 76 -1.20 2.60 -0.37
N THR A 77 -2.20 3.34 -0.87
CA THR A 77 -3.58 2.87 -0.92
C THR A 77 -3.74 1.75 -1.94
N ALA A 78 -3.15 1.86 -3.12
CA ALA A 78 -3.17 0.81 -4.15
C ALA A 78 -2.60 -0.52 -3.62
N LYS A 79 -1.48 -0.47 -2.88
CA LYS A 79 -0.92 -1.66 -2.21
C LYS A 79 -1.86 -2.26 -1.18
N LYS A 80 -2.57 -1.41 -0.41
CA LYS A 80 -3.52 -1.87 0.63
C LYS A 80 -4.67 -2.67 0.01
N TYR A 81 -5.15 -2.25 -1.15
CA TYR A 81 -6.28 -2.89 -1.85
C TYR A 81 -5.85 -3.91 -2.91
N GLY A 82 -4.55 -4.19 -3.06
CA GLY A 82 -4.04 -5.15 -4.05
C GLY A 82 -4.23 -4.71 -5.51
N ILE A 83 -4.34 -3.40 -5.75
CA ILE A 83 -4.62 -2.85 -7.09
C ILE A 83 -3.33 -2.86 -7.91
N ASP A 84 -3.41 -3.47 -9.10
CA ASP A 84 -2.33 -3.42 -10.08
C ASP A 84 -2.41 -2.11 -10.85
N PHE A 85 -1.32 -1.32 -10.87
CA PHE A 85 -1.33 -0.01 -11.50
C PHE A 85 -0.04 0.35 -12.25
N ALA A 86 -0.18 1.20 -13.26
CA ALA A 86 0.91 1.83 -14.01
C ALA A 86 0.80 3.35 -13.92
N LEU A 87 1.91 4.03 -13.68
CA LEU A 87 1.97 5.49 -13.60
C LEU A 87 2.57 6.06 -14.88
N LYS A 88 1.88 7.01 -15.50
CA LYS A 88 2.36 7.76 -16.66
C LYS A 88 2.32 9.25 -16.36
N LYS A 89 3.42 9.92 -16.63
CA LYS A 89 3.45 11.38 -16.62
C LYS A 89 3.05 11.87 -18.01
N ASP A 90 2.01 12.69 -18.07
CA ASP A 90 1.73 13.48 -19.26
C ASP A 90 2.44 14.83 -19.16
N SER A 91 3.22 15.16 -20.18
CA SER A 91 4.03 16.38 -20.24
C SER A 91 3.61 17.30 -21.38
N THR A 92 2.52 16.98 -22.09
CA THR A 92 1.97 17.84 -23.16
C THR A 92 1.31 19.10 -22.60
N GLU A 93 0.79 19.04 -21.37
CA GLU A 93 0.15 20.16 -20.70
C GLU A 93 1.00 20.71 -19.54
N THR A 94 0.97 22.03 -19.37
CA THR A 94 1.54 22.75 -18.22
C THR A 94 0.40 23.27 -17.34
N PRO A 95 0.25 22.81 -16.09
CA PRO A 95 1.14 21.95 -15.31
C PRO A 95 1.05 20.44 -15.67
N PRO A 96 2.14 19.65 -15.48
CA PRO A 96 2.19 18.24 -15.85
C PRO A 96 1.14 17.41 -15.10
N ARG A 97 0.35 16.64 -15.85
CA ARG A 97 -0.65 15.71 -15.30
C ARG A 97 -0.01 14.34 -15.05
N TYR A 98 -0.45 13.65 -13.99
CA TYR A 98 -0.04 12.28 -13.72
C TYR A 98 -1.26 11.38 -13.87
N LEU A 99 -1.18 10.45 -14.81
CA LEU A 99 -2.22 9.48 -15.10
C LEU A 99 -1.84 8.16 -14.43
N VAL A 100 -2.75 7.61 -13.65
CA VAL A 100 -2.64 6.24 -13.18
C VAL A 100 -3.58 5.37 -13.98
N PHE A 101 -3.01 4.33 -14.58
CA PHE A 101 -3.73 3.27 -15.26
C PHE A 101 -3.86 2.07 -14.34
N PHE A 102 -5.05 1.49 -14.27
CA PHE A 102 -5.36 0.33 -13.44
C PHE A 102 -6.32 -0.60 -14.18
N LYS A 103 -6.46 -1.83 -13.69
CA LYS A 103 -7.40 -2.79 -14.27
C LYS A 103 -8.83 -2.40 -13.90
N GLY A 104 -9.77 -2.41 -14.85
CA GLY A 104 -11.17 -2.01 -14.67
C GLY A 104 -11.91 -2.87 -13.65
N ARG A 105 -11.47 -4.12 -13.42
CA ARG A 105 -11.95 -4.96 -12.31
C ARG A 105 -11.69 -4.35 -10.93
N ASP A 106 -10.67 -3.50 -10.82
CA ASP A 106 -10.27 -2.85 -9.58
C ASP A 106 -10.94 -1.46 -9.41
N ALA A 107 -11.87 -1.07 -10.29
CA ALA A 107 -12.55 0.22 -10.24
C ALA A 107 -13.35 0.43 -8.95
N ASP A 108 -14.01 -0.62 -8.44
CA ASP A 108 -14.75 -0.56 -7.18
C ASP A 108 -13.81 -0.43 -5.98
N ALA A 109 -12.70 -1.17 -6.00
CA ALA A 109 -11.64 -1.09 -4.99
C ALA A 109 -10.99 0.30 -4.97
N LEU A 110 -10.82 0.91 -6.15
CA LEU A 110 -10.34 2.28 -6.28
C LEU A 110 -11.33 3.30 -5.74
N THR A 111 -12.62 3.13 -6.02
CA THR A 111 -13.65 4.02 -5.48
C THR A 111 -13.68 3.97 -3.95
N ALA A 112 -13.54 2.77 -3.36
CA ALA A 112 -13.42 2.62 -1.91
C ALA A 112 -12.14 3.26 -1.36
N ALA A 113 -11.01 3.04 -2.04
CA ALA A 113 -9.72 3.65 -1.73
C ALA A 113 -9.76 5.19 -1.75
N PHE A 114 -10.41 5.78 -2.76
CA PHE A 114 -10.58 7.23 -2.86
C PHE A 114 -11.46 7.78 -1.75
N LYS A 115 -12.56 7.10 -1.41
CA LYS A 115 -13.41 7.49 -0.27
C LYS A 115 -12.61 7.48 1.04
N GLU A 116 -11.79 6.46 1.29
CA GLU A 116 -10.92 6.40 2.48
C GLU A 116 -9.83 7.49 2.46
N PHE A 117 -9.26 7.76 1.28
CA PHE A 117 -8.23 8.78 1.11
C PHE A 117 -8.76 10.19 1.37
N SER A 118 -9.94 10.52 0.84
CA SER A 118 -10.62 11.80 1.09
C SER A 118 -10.93 11.99 2.57
N ALA A 119 -11.43 10.96 3.26
CA ALA A 119 -11.67 11.00 4.70
C ALA A 119 -10.38 11.21 5.52
N LYS A 120 -9.28 10.57 5.11
CA LYS A 120 -7.97 10.74 5.76
C LYS A 120 -7.36 12.12 5.53
N LYS A 121 -7.47 12.69 4.32
CA LYS A 121 -6.98 14.04 4.04
C LYS A 121 -7.76 15.10 4.82
N LEU A 122 -9.09 14.99 4.86
CA LEU A 122 -9.94 15.91 5.62
C LEU A 122 -9.62 15.88 7.12
N THR A 123 -9.44 14.70 7.70
CA THR A 123 -9.07 14.56 9.12
C THR A 123 -7.63 15.00 9.42
N GLN A 124 -6.72 14.90 8.44
CA GLN A 124 -5.34 15.35 8.59
C GLN A 124 -5.22 16.88 8.49
N GLU A 125 -6.02 17.54 7.64
CA GLU A 125 -6.13 19.00 7.60
C GLU A 125 -6.84 19.56 8.83
N GLN A 126 -7.83 18.84 9.37
CA GLN A 126 -8.55 19.27 10.56
C GLN A 126 -7.75 19.09 11.87
N LYS A 127 -6.66 18.31 11.89
CA LYS A 127 -5.86 18.12 13.09
C LYS A 127 -5.11 19.41 13.45
N PRO A 128 -5.41 20.07 14.59
CA PRO A 128 -4.65 21.23 15.02
C PRO A 128 -3.19 20.81 15.28
N SER A 129 -2.25 21.62 14.83
CA SER A 129 -0.83 21.36 15.06
C SER A 129 -0.51 21.25 16.55
N ILE A 130 0.47 20.41 16.92
CA ILE A 130 0.84 20.13 18.32
C ILE A 130 1.11 21.42 19.10
N ARG A 131 1.72 22.43 18.46
CA ARG A 131 1.94 23.76 19.05
C ARG A 131 0.63 24.48 19.40
N LYS A 132 -0.36 24.49 18.49
CA LYS A 132 -1.69 25.06 18.76
C LYS A 132 -2.40 24.32 19.88
N LEU A 133 -2.26 22.99 19.93
CA LEU A 133 -2.82 22.18 21.00
C LEU A 133 -2.19 22.53 22.36
N ILE A 134 -0.86 22.61 22.46
CA ILE A 134 -0.15 23.00 23.69
C ILE A 134 -0.58 24.39 24.16
N VAL A 135 -0.67 25.37 23.25
CA VAL A 135 -1.14 26.72 23.57
C VAL A 135 -2.57 26.68 24.12
N SER A 136 -3.49 26.00 23.43
CA SER A 136 -4.88 25.88 23.89
C SER A 136 -5.02 25.15 25.23
N LEU A 137 -4.17 24.16 25.52
CA LEU A 137 -4.15 23.45 26.79
C LEU A 137 -3.56 24.32 27.92
N LYS A 138 -2.53 25.12 27.62
CA LYS A 138 -1.96 26.09 28.56
C LYS A 138 -2.99 27.18 28.91
N GLU A 139 -3.72 27.69 27.92
CA GLU A 139 -4.80 28.67 28.12
C GLU A 139 -5.95 28.08 28.96
N LYS A 140 -6.39 26.85 28.65
CA LYS A 140 -7.41 26.15 29.45
C LYS A 140 -6.95 25.89 30.88
N ALA A 141 -5.69 25.49 31.08
CA ALA A 141 -5.12 25.29 32.41
C ALA A 141 -5.02 26.60 33.20
N ALA A 142 -4.61 27.70 32.55
CA ALA A 142 -4.59 29.02 33.17
C ALA A 142 -5.99 29.50 33.57
N ALA A 143 -7.00 29.29 32.71
CA ALA A 143 -8.39 29.62 33.02
C ALA A 143 -8.94 28.81 34.22
N LEU A 144 -8.62 27.51 34.29
CA LEU A 144 -9.00 26.66 35.42
C LEU A 144 -8.31 27.06 36.72
N ASN A 145 -7.03 27.45 36.67
CA ASN A 145 -6.31 27.96 37.83
C ASN A 145 -6.87 29.30 38.32
N ALA A 146 -7.17 30.22 37.41
CA ALA A 146 -7.81 31.49 37.74
C ALA A 146 -9.23 31.31 38.33
N GLN A 147 -9.99 30.32 37.87
CA GLN A 147 -11.27 29.95 38.48
C GLN A 147 -11.08 29.37 39.90
N ARG A 148 -10.06 28.53 40.12
CA ARG A 148 -9.74 27.98 41.45
C ARG A 148 -9.28 29.05 42.45
N GLU A 149 -8.51 30.04 42.01
CA GLU A 149 -8.11 31.18 42.85
C GLU A 149 -9.32 32.02 43.28
N LYS A 150 -10.28 32.27 42.38
CA LYS A 150 -11.51 32.98 42.72
C LYS A 150 -12.38 32.25 43.76
N VAL A 151 -12.33 30.92 43.80
CA VAL A 151 -13.12 30.11 44.76
C VAL A 151 -12.49 30.05 46.15
N LYS A 152 -11.17 30.21 46.29
CA LYS A 152 -10.49 30.16 47.60
C LYS A 152 -10.79 31.34 48.54
N ASN A 153 -11.43 32.40 48.05
CA ASN A 153 -11.73 33.62 48.83
C ASN A 153 -13.20 33.74 49.29
N LYS A 154 -13.95 32.64 49.37
CA LYS A 154 -15.26 32.65 50.03
C LYS A 154 -15.19 31.98 51.41
N ASP A 155 -15.23 32.87 52.39
CA ASP A 155 -15.64 32.68 53.78
C ASP A 155 -14.68 31.94 54.73
N ARG A 156 -13.77 32.73 55.32
CA ARG A 156 -13.19 32.44 56.63
C ARG A 156 -13.63 33.53 57.63
N GLY A 157 -14.92 33.82 57.67
CA GLY A 157 -15.54 34.54 58.79
C GLY A 157 -15.94 33.57 59.90
N ILE A 158 -15.03 33.28 60.84
CA ILE A 158 -15.45 32.71 62.13
C ILE A 158 -15.52 33.86 63.12
N ALA A 159 -16.75 34.31 63.37
CA ALA A 159 -17.08 35.21 64.46
C ALA A 159 -16.75 34.55 65.80
N ARG A 160 -16.04 35.29 66.66
CA ARG A 160 -16.00 35.08 68.10
C ARG A 160 -15.88 36.44 68.78
#